data_AF-A0AAV1L618-F1
#
_entry.id   AF-A0AAV1L618-F1
#
_cell.length_a   1.000
_cell.length_b   1.000
_cell.length_c   1.000
_cell.angle_alpha   90.00
_cell.angle_beta   90.00
_cell.angle_gamma   90.00
#
_symmetry.space_group_name_H-M   'P 1'
#
loop_
_entity.id
_entity.type
_entity.pdbx_description
1 polymer ?
#
loop_
_entity_poly.entity_id
_entity_poly.type
_entity_poly.pdbx_seq_one_letter_code
_entity_poly.pdbx_strand_id
1 'polypeptide(L)' 'MDEIKKYSFFGLASSFEMVPLIVLNPDDAIDMEIERDQQVNIEDVWKLDPIKSKEGRLREANNIVHCVDNSYI' A
#
# COMPACT_ATOMS: atom_id res chain seq x y z
N MET A 1 0.75 23.47 -10.83
CA MET A 1 0.65 22.16 -11.51
C MET A 1 1.87 21.31 -11.21
N ASP A 2 3.08 21.80 -11.43
CA ASP A 2 4.32 21.01 -11.24
C ASP A 2 4.57 20.58 -9.79
N GLU A 3 4.29 21.45 -8.83
CA GLU A 3 4.45 21.13 -7.41
C GLU A 3 3.46 20.06 -6.93
N ILE A 4 2.20 20.14 -7.40
CA ILE A 4 1.17 19.13 -7.13
C ILE A 4 1.63 17.79 -7.69
N LYS A 5 2.05 17.72 -8.95
CA LYS A 5 2.57 16.48 -9.54
C LYS A 5 3.75 15.91 -8.77
N LYS A 6 4.69 16.76 -8.35
CA LYS A 6 5.87 16.35 -7.56
C LYS A 6 5.46 15.68 -6.24
N TYR A 7 4.51 16.26 -5.51
CA TYR A 7 4.07 15.71 -4.22
C TYR A 7 3.02 14.61 -4.36
N SER A 8 2.27 14.58 -5.47
CA SER A 8 1.33 13.51 -5.81
C SER A 8 2.00 12.15 -5.91
N PHE A 9 3.27 12.07 -6.34
CA PHE A 9 4.03 10.82 -6.32
C PHE A 9 4.20 10.23 -4.91
N PHE A 10 4.42 11.08 -3.90
CA PHE A 10 4.47 10.63 -2.52
C PHE A 10 3.11 10.09 -2.04
N GLY A 11 2.03 10.81 -2.40
CA GLY A 11 0.66 10.36 -2.15
C GLY A 11 0.34 9.03 -2.81
N LEU A 12 0.78 8.84 -4.07
CA LEU A 12 0.62 7.59 -4.80
C LEU A 12 1.40 6.45 -4.12
N ALA A 13 2.68 6.65 -3.80
CA ALA A 13 3.49 5.64 -3.13
C ALA A 13 2.84 5.22 -1.79
N SER A 14 2.41 6.19 -0.99
CA SER A 14 1.68 5.92 0.26
C SER A 14 0.38 5.15 0.02
N SER A 15 -0.34 5.46 -1.06
CA SER A 15 -1.60 4.78 -1.39
C SER A 15 -1.40 3.31 -1.77
N PHE A 16 -0.26 2.95 -2.37
CA PHE A 16 0.10 1.55 -2.68
C PHE A 16 0.38 0.71 -1.43
N GLU A 17 0.68 1.34 -0.31
CA GLU A 17 0.79 0.63 0.97
C GLU A 17 -0.55 0.55 1.68
N MET A 18 -1.33 1.64 1.65
CA MET A 18 -2.57 1.74 2.43
C MET A 18 -3.75 0.99 1.81
N VAL A 19 -3.88 0.99 0.47
CA VAL A 19 -5.00 0.34 -0.20
C VAL A 19 -4.96 -1.19 -0.07
N PRO A 20 -3.80 -1.87 -0.12
CA PRO A 20 -3.71 -3.27 0.25
C PRO A 20 -4.10 -3.51 1.71
N LEU A 21 -3.60 -2.70 2.65
CA LEU A 21 -3.89 -2.86 4.08
C LEU A 21 -5.38 -2.80 4.45
N ILE A 22 -6.19 -2.05 3.70
CA ILE A 22 -7.65 -1.96 3.94
C ILE A 22 -8.47 -3.09 3.30
N VAL A 23 -7.89 -3.84 2.33
CA VAL A 23 -8.59 -4.94 1.64
C VAL A 23 -8.11 -6.33 2.05
N LEU A 24 -7.04 -6.42 2.85
CA LEU A 24 -6.54 -7.68 3.38
C LEU A 24 -7.56 -8.32 4.33
N ASN A 25 -7.60 -9.64 4.31
CA ASN A 25 -8.24 -10.40 5.38
C ASN A 25 -7.35 -10.27 6.64
N PRO A 26 -7.93 -10.17 7.85
CA PRO A 26 -7.15 -10.22 9.10
C PRO A 26 -6.13 -11.36 9.18
N ASP A 27 -6.44 -12.53 8.61
CA ASP A 27 -5.51 -13.68 8.58
C ASP A 27 -4.29 -13.46 7.66
N ASP A 28 -4.39 -12.49 6.73
CA ASP A 28 -3.33 -12.07 5.81
C ASP A 28 -2.61 -10.80 6.30
N ALA A 29 -2.88 -10.36 7.54
CA ALA A 29 -2.23 -9.20 8.12
C ALA A 29 -0.73 -9.45 8.32
N ILE A 30 0.04 -8.35 8.36
CA ILE A 30 1.48 -8.40 8.63
C ILE A 30 1.71 -9.04 10.00
N ASP A 31 2.46 -10.14 10.01
CA ASP A 31 2.91 -10.76 11.24
C ASP A 31 3.96 -9.87 11.92
N MET A 32 3.61 -9.36 13.09
CA MET A 32 4.47 -8.52 13.91
C MET A 32 4.99 -9.25 15.15
N GLU A 33 4.99 -10.58 15.15
CA GLU A 33 5.65 -11.37 16.19
C GLU A 33 7.18 -11.18 16.11
N ILE A 34 7.67 -10.22 16.89
CA ILE A 34 9.09 -9.91 17.05
C ILE A 34 9.48 -10.31 18.48
N GLU A 35 10.58 -11.07 18.62
CA GLU A 35 11.10 -11.41 19.94
C GLU A 35 11.46 -10.13 20.73
N ARG A 36 11.15 -10.12 22.03
CA ARG A 36 11.48 -8.99 22.89
C ARG A 36 12.99 -8.77 22.88
N ASP A 37 13.40 -7.51 22.80
CA ASP A 37 14.79 -7.04 22.78
C ASP A 37 15.55 -7.27 21.45
N GLN A 38 14.87 -7.64 20.37
CA GLN A 38 15.45 -7.74 19.04
C GLN A 38 15.13 -6.53 18.17
N GLN A 39 16.15 -5.84 17.67
CA GLN A 39 15.99 -4.84 16.61
C GLN A 39 15.93 -5.57 15.26
N VAL A 40 14.84 -5.41 14.54
CA VAL A 40 14.65 -5.94 13.18
C VAL A 40 14.49 -4.79 12.19
N ASN A 41 14.91 -5.00 10.94
CA ASN A 41 14.66 -4.04 9.87
C ASN A 41 13.17 -4.10 9.50
N ILE A 42 12.53 -2.93 9.39
CA ILE A 42 11.11 -2.85 9.00
C ILE A 42 10.85 -3.46 7.62
N GLU A 43 11.82 -3.39 6.71
CA GLU A 43 11.73 -3.99 5.37
C GLU A 43 11.63 -5.51 5.44
N ASP A 44 12.10 -6.14 6.52
CA ASP A 44 12.05 -7.59 6.67
C ASP A 44 10.70 -8.10 7.16
N VAL A 45 9.98 -7.27 7.93
CA VAL A 45 8.70 -7.60 8.56
C VAL A 45 7.50 -7.01 7.83
N TRP A 46 7.62 -5.82 7.24
CA TRP A 46 6.52 -5.11 6.56
C TRP A 46 6.33 -5.61 5.13
N LYS A 47 6.07 -6.92 4.99
CA LYS A 47 5.85 -7.57 3.70
C LYS A 47 4.39 -7.96 3.57
N LEU A 48 3.83 -7.67 2.41
CA LEU A 48 2.47 -8.05 2.05
C LEU A 48 2.51 -9.10 0.96
N ASP A 49 1.76 -10.17 1.17
CA ASP A 49 1.48 -11.14 0.12
C ASP A 49 0.54 -10.55 -0.93
N PRO A 50 0.55 -11.08 -2.17
CA PRO A 50 -0.37 -10.64 -3.21
C PRO A 50 -1.84 -10.73 -2.77
N ILE A 51 -2.61 -9.67 -3.04
CA ILE A 51 -4.05 -9.61 -2.73
C ILE A 51 -4.77 -10.77 -3.43
N LYS A 52 -5.34 -11.68 -2.63
CA LYS A 52 -5.96 -12.94 -3.09
C LYS A 52 -7.26 -12.71 -3.87
N SER A 53 -8.11 -11.78 -3.40
CA SER A 53 -9.41 -11.51 -4.01
C SER A 53 -9.31 -10.68 -5.29
N LYS A 54 -10.21 -10.93 -6.24
CA LYS A 54 -10.30 -10.14 -7.48
C LYS A 54 -10.74 -8.71 -7.16
N GLU A 55 -11.68 -8.56 -6.23
CA GLU A 55 -12.27 -7.31 -5.80
C GLU A 55 -11.23 -6.41 -5.12
N GLY A 56 -10.37 -6.98 -4.28
CA GLY A 56 -9.26 -6.24 -3.65
C GLY A 56 -8.23 -5.75 -4.68
N ARG A 57 -7.85 -6.60 -5.64
CA ARG A 57 -6.97 -6.17 -6.75
C ARG A 57 -7.61 -5.07 -7.61
N LEU A 58 -8.92 -5.14 -7.85
CA LEU A 58 -9.64 -4.09 -8.57
C LEU A 58 -9.66 -2.78 -7.77
N ARG A 59 -9.78 -2.85 -6.43
CA ARG A 59 -9.73 -1.65 -5.57
C ARG A 59 -8.39 -0.92 -5.67
N GLU A 60 -7.29 -1.67 -5.72
CA GLU A 60 -5.94 -1.15 -5.96
C GLU A 60 -5.82 -0.51 -7.34
N ALA A 61 -6.26 -1.21 -8.39
CA ALA A 61 -6.22 -0.67 -9.75
C ALA A 61 -7.03 0.63 -9.88
N ASN A 62 -8.21 0.70 -9.24
CA ASN A 62 -9.04 1.90 -9.23
C ASN A 62 -8.39 3.09 -8.51
N ASN A 63 -7.51 2.84 -7.54
CA ASN A 63 -6.73 3.89 -6.89
C ASN A 63 -5.78 4.56 -7.90
N ILE A 64 -5.10 3.78 -8.75
CA ILE A 64 -4.25 4.30 -9.82
C ILE A 64 -5.07 5.07 -10.85
N VAL A 65 -6.20 4.50 -11.30
CA VAL A 65 -7.10 5.16 -12.26
C VAL A 65 -7.55 6.52 -11.72
N HIS A 66 -7.92 6.60 -10.44
CA HIS A 66 -8.27 7.85 -9.79
C HIS A 66 -7.14 8.89 -9.87
N CYS A 67 -5.88 8.51 -9.65
CA CYS A 67 -4.75 9.42 -9.76
C CYS A 67 -4.54 9.93 -11.19
N VAL A 68 -4.71 9.07 -12.20
CA VAL A 68 -4.61 9.44 -13.62
C VAL A 68 -5.75 10.37 -14.04
N ASP A 69 -6.99 10.02 -13.69
CA ASP A 69 -8.18 10.80 -14.05
C ASP A 69 -8.13 12.23 -13.47
N ASN A 70 -7.47 12.40 -12.33
CA ASN A 70 -7.29 13.70 -11.67
C ASN A 70 -5.95 14.38 -12.02
N SER A 71 -5.19 13.86 -12.98
CA SER A 71 -3.89 14.41 -13.43
C SER A 71 -2.86 14.58 -12.31
N TYR A 72 -2.93 13.73 -11.28
CA TYR A 72 -1.94 13.64 -10.22
C TYR A 72 -0.66 12.96 -10.73
N ILE A 73 -0.82 12.00 -11.64
CA ILE A 73 0.24 11.31 -12.39
C ILE A 73 -0.11 11.19 -13.86
#